data_AF-A0A9D8FFD0-F1
#
_entry.id   AF-A0A9D8FFD0-F1
#
_cell.length_a   1.000
_cell.length_b   1.000
_cell.length_c   1.000
_cell.angle_alpha   90.00
_cell.angle_beta   90.00
_cell.angle_gamma   90.00
#
_symmetry.space_group_name_H-M   'P 1'
#
loop_
_entity.id
_entity.type
_entity.pdbx_description
1 polymer ?
#
loop_
_entity_poly.entity_id
_entity_poly.type
_entity_poly.pdbx_seq_one_letter_code
_entity_poly.pdbx_strand_id
1 'polypeptide(L)' 'MNDDDSRLRERLVEIVGELRDLVARLDDLQFDLLREASERHQPRPAMDKTLSQARRALEKALNLLGD' A
#
# COMPACT_ATOMS: atom_id res chain seq x y z
N MET A 1 -22.54 -19.53 12.21
CA MET A 1 -21.82 -18.24 12.12
C MET A 1 -22.83 -17.16 12.43
N ASN A 2 -22.54 -16.24 13.35
CA ASN A 2 -23.51 -15.19 13.71
C ASN A 2 -23.65 -14.21 12.53
N ASP A 3 -24.83 -13.62 12.32
CA ASP A 3 -25.07 -12.71 11.19
C ASP A 3 -24.19 -11.44 11.30
N ASP A 4 -23.93 -10.99 12.53
CA ASP A 4 -23.00 -9.90 12.83
C ASP A 4 -21.54 -10.27 12.51
N ASP A 5 -21.10 -11.49 12.81
CA ASP A 5 -19.75 -11.96 12.47
C ASP A 5 -19.54 -12.02 10.95
N SER A 6 -20.61 -12.30 10.19
CA SER A 6 -20.56 -12.38 8.73
C SER A 6 -20.38 -10.99 8.11
N ARG A 7 -21.16 -10.00 8.58
CA ARG A 7 -21.01 -8.60 8.15
C ARG A 7 -19.66 -7.98 8.52
N LEU A 8 -19.12 -8.34 9.70
CA LEU A 8 -17.77 -7.89 10.09
C LEU A 8 -16.69 -8.49 9.18
N ARG A 9 -16.81 -9.77 8.80
CA ARG A 9 -15.89 -10.41 7.85
C ARG A 9 -15.97 -9.77 6.46
N GLU A 10 -17.16 -9.45 5.96
CA GLU A 10 -17.33 -8.78 4.66
C GLU A 10 -16.63 -7.42 4.64
N ARG A 11 -16.88 -6.59 5.66
CA ARG A 11 -16.21 -5.28 5.81
C ARG A 11 -14.69 -5.41 5.96
N LEU A 12 -14.21 -6.47 6.61
CA LEU A 12 -12.78 -6.75 6.70
C LEU A 12 -12.19 -7.10 5.33
N VAL A 13 -12.89 -7.89 4.52
CA VAL A 13 -12.48 -8.23 3.15
C VAL A 13 -12.38 -6.97 2.28
N GLU A 14 -13.35 -6.06 2.40
CA GLU A 14 -13.31 -4.76 1.72
C GLU A 14 -12.05 -3.96 2.10
N ILE A 15 -11.78 -3.81 3.40
CA ILE A 15 -10.59 -3.11 3.91
C ILE A 15 -9.30 -3.76 3.38
N VAL A 16 -9.22 -5.09 3.37
CA VAL A 16 -8.05 -5.82 2.82
C VAL A 16 -7.89 -5.55 1.32
N GLY A 17 -8.99 -5.47 0.57
CA GLY A 17 -8.98 -5.07 -0.83
C GLY A 17 -8.41 -3.66 -1.02
N GLU A 18 -8.94 -2.69 -0.28
CA GLU A 18 -8.49 -1.29 -0.34
C GLU A 18 -7.00 -1.13 0.01
N LEU A 19 -6.52 -1.87 1.02
CA LEU A 19 -5.12 -1.87 1.41
C LEU A 19 -4.21 -2.42 0.29
N ARG A 20 -4.63 -3.47 -0.43
CA ARG A 20 -3.88 -4.00 -1.59
C ARG A 20 -3.82 -2.98 -2.72
N ASP A 21 -4.93 -2.31 -3.01
CA ASP A 21 -4.97 -1.27 -4.04
C ASP A 21 -4.07 -0.08 -3.67
N LEU A 22 -4.04 0.32 -2.40
CA LEU A 22 -3.15 1.38 -1.93
C LEU A 22 -1.68 0.97 -2.02
N VAL A 23 -1.32 -0.29 -1.74
CA VAL A 23 0.06 -0.80 -1.94
C VAL A 23 0.47 -0.65 -3.41
N ALA A 24 -0.36 -1.09 -4.35
CA ALA A 24 -0.08 -0.98 -5.77
C ALA A 24 0.10 0.49 -6.21
N ARG A 25 -0.79 1.38 -5.76
CA ARG A 25 -0.71 2.82 -6.07
C ARG A 25 0.54 3.49 -5.49
N LEU A 26 1.04 3.03 -4.33
CA LEU A 26 2.31 3.53 -3.77
C LEU A 26 3.51 3.05 -4.59
N ASP A 27 3.48 1.81 -5.10
CA ASP A 27 4.52 1.31 -6.01
C ASP A 27 4.54 2.10 -7.33
N ASP A 28 3.36 2.37 -7.93
CA ASP A 28 3.25 3.20 -9.14
C ASP A 28 3.81 4.61 -8.91
N LEU A 29 3.42 5.24 -7.79
CA LEU A 29 3.92 6.58 -7.44
C LEU A 29 5.43 6.60 -7.19
N GLN A 30 5.98 5.54 -6.59
CA GLN A 30 7.41 5.39 -6.39
C GLN A 30 8.14 5.23 -7.73
N PHE A 31 7.57 4.47 -8.67
CA PHE A 31 8.10 4.35 -10.02
C PHE A 31 8.13 5.70 -10.74
N ASP A 32 7.03 6.45 -10.71
CA ASP A 32 6.96 7.79 -11.33
C ASP A 32 7.96 8.77 -10.71
N LEU A 33 8.08 8.78 -9.37
CA LEU A 33 9.05 9.61 -8.66
C LEU A 33 10.49 9.33 -9.10
N LEU A 34 10.86 8.06 -9.22
CA LEU A 34 12.20 7.65 -9.64
C LEU A 34 12.45 7.95 -11.11
N ARG A 35 11.44 7.76 -11.97
CA ARG A 35 11.50 8.11 -13.39
C ARG A 35 11.73 9.61 -13.58
N GLU A 36 10.95 10.46 -12.91
CA GLU A 36 11.08 11.92 -13.00
C GLU A 36 12.46 12.41 -12.49
N ALA A 37 12.96 11.84 -11.39
CA ALA A 37 14.29 12.14 -10.89
C ALA A 37 15.38 11.76 -11.90
N SER A 38 15.25 10.59 -12.53
CA SER A 38 16.18 10.14 -13.56
C SER A 38 16.16 11.04 -14.79
N GLU A 39 14.97 11.41 -15.29
CA GLU A 39 14.81 12.31 -16.45
C GLU A 39 15.48 13.67 -16.19
N ARG A 40 15.42 14.15 -14.94
CA ARG A 40 16.04 15.41 -14.50
C ARG A 40 17.51 15.28 -14.09
N HIS A 41 18.11 14.10 -14.21
CA HIS A 41 19.47 13.82 -13.73
C HIS A 41 19.67 14.19 -12.25
N GLN A 42 18.62 14.03 -11.45
CA GLN A 42 18.60 14.30 -10.03
C GLN A 42 18.92 13.04 -9.22
N PRO A 43 19.50 13.19 -8.01
CA PRO A 43 19.65 12.07 -7.10
C PRO A 43 18.28 11.53 -6.66
N ARG A 44 18.28 10.30 -6.13
CA ARG A 44 17.10 9.64 -5.58
C ARG A 44 16.38 10.56 -4.57
N PRO A 45 15.11 10.95 -4.80
CA PRO A 45 14.42 11.90 -3.92
C PRO A 45 14.21 11.34 -2.52
N ALA A 46 14.25 12.20 -1.49
CA ALA A 46 13.99 11.78 -0.11
C ALA A 46 12.59 11.15 0.06
N MET A 47 11.63 11.56 -0.77
CA MET A 47 10.26 11.04 -0.79
C MET A 47 10.21 9.53 -1.06
N ASP A 48 11.17 8.97 -1.80
CA ASP A 48 11.20 7.54 -2.11
C ASP A 48 11.31 6.67 -0.85
N LYS A 49 12.09 7.12 0.14
CA LYS A 49 12.21 6.43 1.42
C LYS A 49 10.87 6.45 2.17
N THR A 50 10.17 7.58 2.15
CA THR A 50 8.85 7.73 2.77
C THR A 50 7.82 6.81 2.10
N LEU A 51 7.78 6.77 0.77
CA LEU A 51 6.89 5.86 0.02
C LEU A 51 7.18 4.39 0.33
N SER A 52 8.46 4.02 0.36
CA SER A 52 8.90 2.66 0.73
C SER A 52 8.46 2.28 2.16
N GLN A 53 8.54 3.21 3.11
CA GLN A 53 8.11 2.98 4.49
C GLN A 53 6.59 2.84 4.60
N ALA A 54 5.83 3.70 3.93
CA ALA A 54 4.38 3.64 3.90
C ALA A 54 3.90 2.32 3.30
N ARG A 55 4.45 1.92 2.15
CA ARG A 55 4.12 0.66 1.49
C ARG A 55 4.35 -0.54 2.40
N ARG A 56 5.52 -0.62 3.05
CA ARG A 56 5.84 -1.69 4.02
C ARG A 56 4.90 -1.71 5.22
N ALA A 57 4.40 -0.55 5.67
CA ALA A 57 3.43 -0.50 6.76
C ALA A 57 2.09 -1.10 6.33
N LEU A 58 1.63 -0.83 5.10
CA LEU A 58 0.43 -1.43 4.54
C LEU A 58 0.59 -2.94 4.29
N GLU A 59 1.74 -3.38 3.76
CA GLU A 59 2.05 -4.82 3.60
C GLU A 59 2.01 -5.55 4.95
N LYS A 60 2.55 -4.94 6.01
CA LYS A 60 2.43 -5.50 7.37
C LYS A 60 0.99 -5.59 7.85
N ALA A 61 0.18 -4.57 7.61
CA ALA A 61 -1.24 -4.60 7.95
C ALA A 61 -1.95 -5.72 7.17
N LEU A 62 -1.67 -5.87 5.87
CA LEU A 62 -2.22 -6.95 5.05
C LEU A 62 -1.84 -8.33 5.57
N ASN A 63 -0.59 -8.54 5.98
CA ASN A 63 -0.18 -9.81 6.58
C ASN A 63 -0.90 -10.09 7.89
N LEU A 64 -1.16 -9.07 8.72
CA LEU A 64 -1.91 -9.23 9.97
C LEU A 64 -3.41 -9.50 9.77
N LEU A 65 -3.97 -9.08 8.63
CA LEU A 65 -5.41 -9.18 8.32
C LEU A 65 -5.74 -10.34 7.36
N GLY A 66 -4.74 -10.92 6.71
CA GLY A 66 -4.86 -11.97 5.68
C GLY A 66 -4.42 -13.36 6.13
N ASP A 67 -3.79 -13.49 7.30
CA ASP A 67 -3.68 -14.72 8.10
C ASP A 67 -4.90 -14.86 9.03
#